data_AF-A0A831PPN5-F1
#
_entry.id   AF-A0A831PPN5-F1
#
_cell.length_a   1.000
_cell.length_b   1.000
_cell.length_c   1.000
_cell.angle_alpha   90.00
_cell.angle_beta   90.00
_cell.angle_gamma   90.00
#
_symmetry.space_group_name_H-M   'P 1'
#
loop_
_entity.id
_entity.type
_entity.pdbx_description
1 polymer ?
#
loop_
_entity_poly.entity_id
_entity_poly.type
_entity_poly.pdbx_seq_one_letter_code
_entity_poly.pdbx_strand_id
1 'polypeptide(L)'
;RFAKKIHAVLLTHLFYLPPRVQGFLPILIKNRRLESYARQEGMQQSLEIMSRYTSLPEKSALAVKILNQNPEFIRHHFTFFMNDIIGFVENESGIVVQKP
;
A
#
# COMPACT_ATOMS: atom_id res chain seq x y z
N ARG A 1 7.25 7.34 10.02
CA ARG A 1 7.40 6.46 11.21
C ARG A 1 6.99 5.01 10.91
N PHE A 2 5.83 4.79 10.28
CA PHE A 2 5.34 3.46 9.90
C PHE A 2 6.24 2.69 8.92
N ALA A 3 6.55 3.27 7.74
CA ALA A 3 7.35 2.59 6.72
C ALA A 3 8.70 2.07 7.23
N LYS A 4 9.40 2.85 8.07
CA LYS A 4 10.66 2.44 8.72
C LYS A 4 10.48 1.21 9.61
N LYS A 5 9.41 1.13 10.41
CA LYS A 5 9.11 -0.04 11.24
C LYS A 5 8.85 -1.28 10.38
N ILE A 6 8.06 -1.12 9.31
CA ILE A 6 7.80 -2.22 8.36
C ILE A 6 9.11 -2.69 7.71
N HIS A 7 9.95 -1.79 7.22
CA HIS A 7 11.25 -2.15 6.65
C HIS A 7 12.11 -2.92 7.65
N ALA A 8 12.15 -2.48 8.92
CA ALA A 8 12.89 -3.18 9.96
C ALA A 8 12.36 -4.60 10.19
N VAL A 9 11.04 -4.77 10.37
CA VAL A 9 10.42 -6.09 10.57
C VAL A 9 10.70 -7.02 9.39
N LEU A 10 10.56 -6.53 8.15
CA LEU A 10 10.79 -7.30 6.94
C LEU A 10 12.25 -7.73 6.77
N LEU A 11 13.22 -6.89 7.17
CA LEU A 11 14.63 -7.24 7.14
C LEU A 11 15.00 -8.22 8.25
N THR A 12 14.49 -8.02 9.47
CA THR A 12 14.76 -8.93 10.60
C THR A 12 14.25 -10.36 10.31
N HIS A 13 13.17 -10.49 9.55
CA HIS A 13 12.54 -11.78 9.23
C HIS A 13 12.71 -12.16 7.75
N LEU A 14 13.73 -11.64 7.06
CA LEU A 14 13.93 -11.83 5.62
C LEU A 14 13.90 -13.30 5.20
N PHE A 15 14.53 -14.19 5.98
CA PHE A 15 14.63 -15.62 5.68
C PHE A 15 13.31 -16.39 5.80
N TYR A 16 12.28 -15.81 6.41
CA TYR A 16 10.94 -16.40 6.47
C TYR A 16 10.10 -16.08 5.21
N LEU A 17 10.56 -15.16 4.36
CA LEU A 17 9.83 -14.76 3.17
C LEU A 17 10.06 -15.74 2.00
N PRO A 18 9.15 -15.84 1.03
CA PRO A 18 9.37 -16.64 -0.17
C PRO A 18 10.64 -16.20 -0.93
N PRO A 19 11.40 -17.11 -1.56
CA PRO A 19 12.68 -16.77 -2.20
C PRO A 19 12.60 -15.62 -3.22
N ARG A 20 11.51 -15.53 -3.98
CA ARG A 20 11.28 -14.41 -4.92
C ARG A 20 11.22 -13.07 -4.19
N VAL A 21 10.57 -13.02 -3.04
CA VAL A 21 10.43 -11.81 -2.21
C VAL A 21 11.77 -11.42 -1.59
N GLN A 22 12.55 -12.40 -1.12
CA GLN A 22 13.89 -12.15 -0.58
C GLN A 22 14.79 -11.42 -1.60
N GLY A 23 14.68 -11.76 -2.89
CA GLY A 23 15.47 -11.14 -3.96
C GLY A 23 15.11 -9.68 -4.23
N PHE A 24 13.83 -9.31 -4.30
CA PHE A 24 13.42 -7.95 -4.65
C PHE A 24 13.20 -7.01 -3.46
N LEU A 25 13.01 -7.54 -2.25
CA LEU A 25 12.73 -6.74 -1.05
C LEU A 25 13.83 -5.71 -0.73
N PRO A 26 15.14 -6.01 -0.82
CA PRO A 26 16.18 -5.01 -0.61
C PRO A 26 16.05 -3.81 -1.56
N ILE A 27 15.66 -4.05 -2.81
CA ILE A 27 15.47 -3.00 -3.83
C ILE A 27 14.28 -2.12 -3.46
N LEU A 28 13.15 -2.73 -3.03
CA LEU A 28 11.98 -1.98 -2.58
C LEU A 28 12.30 -1.05 -1.41
N ILE A 29 13.06 -1.54 -0.43
CA ILE A 29 13.45 -0.77 0.76
C ILE A 29 14.42 0.35 0.36
N LYS A 30 15.45 0.03 -0.44
CA LYS A 30 16.43 1.01 -0.93
C LYS A 30 15.76 2.16 -1.68
N ASN A 31 14.79 1.84 -2.54
CA ASN A 31 14.04 2.82 -3.32
C ASN A 31 12.89 3.47 -2.53
N ARG A 32 12.76 3.17 -1.23
CA ARG A 32 11.71 3.71 -0.34
C ARG A 32 10.31 3.54 -0.94
N ARG A 33 10.04 2.38 -1.54
CA ARG A 33 8.82 2.18 -2.32
C ARG A 33 7.54 2.48 -1.53
N LEU A 34 7.46 2.02 -0.28
CA LEU A 34 6.31 2.29 0.60
C LEU A 34 6.10 3.80 0.85
N GLU A 35 7.17 4.59 0.92
CA GLU A 35 7.08 6.04 1.12
C GLU A 35 6.63 6.75 -0.16
N SER A 36 6.95 6.18 -1.33
CA SER A 36 6.56 6.78 -2.62
C SER A 36 5.04 6.83 -2.83
N TYR A 37 4.29 5.88 -2.26
CA TYR A 37 2.82 5.84 -2.37
C TYR A 37 2.13 7.07 -1.74
N ALA A 38 2.80 7.79 -0.83
CA ALA A 38 2.25 9.01 -0.24
C ALA A 38 2.24 10.20 -1.22
N ARG A 39 2.85 10.05 -2.40
CA ARG A 39 2.94 11.09 -3.43
C ARG A 39 2.22 10.63 -4.70
N GLN A 40 1.68 11.59 -5.43
CA GLN A 40 0.93 11.35 -6.65
C GLN A 40 1.74 10.60 -7.70
N GLU A 41 3.01 10.98 -7.89
CA GLU A 41 3.90 10.37 -8.88
C GLU A 41 4.18 8.90 -8.52
N GLY A 42 4.36 8.63 -7.23
CA GLY A 42 4.56 7.26 -6.74
C GLY A 42 3.33 6.40 -6.93
N MET A 43 2.12 6.93 -6.67
CA MET A 43 0.87 6.24 -6.98
C MET A 43 0.74 5.94 -8.48
N GLN A 44 1.01 6.93 -9.33
CA GLN A 44 0.97 6.76 -10.78
C GLN A 44 1.89 5.64 -11.27
N GLN A 45 3.16 5.69 -10.84
CA GLN A 45 4.16 4.68 -11.18
C GLN A 45 3.74 3.28 -10.72
N SER A 46 3.02 3.18 -9.60
CA SER A 46 2.51 1.92 -9.08
C SER A 46 1.45 1.32 -9.97
N LEU A 47 0.48 2.13 -10.38
CA LEU A 47 -0.54 1.70 -11.31
C LEU A 47 0.06 1.31 -12.66
N GLU A 48 1.08 2.03 -13.13
CA GLU A 48 1.79 1.70 -14.36
C GLU A 48 2.57 0.38 -14.27
N ILE A 49 3.25 0.11 -13.15
CA ILE A 49 3.89 -1.19 -12.94
C ILE A 49 2.84 -2.28 -12.91
N MET A 50 1.74 -2.09 -12.16
CA MET A 50 0.66 -3.07 -12.05
C MET A 50 -0.01 -3.38 -13.40
N SER A 51 -0.15 -2.40 -14.29
CA SER A 51 -0.77 -2.64 -15.61
C SER A 51 0.08 -3.56 -16.50
N ARG A 52 1.39 -3.64 -16.25
CA ARG A 52 2.29 -4.54 -16.99
C ARG A 52 2.26 -5.99 -16.48
N TYR A 53 1.82 -6.20 -15.24
CA TYR A 53 1.93 -7.50 -14.55
C TYR A 53 0.59 -8.07 -14.07
N THR A 54 -0.52 -7.35 -14.25
CA THR A 54 -1.87 -7.76 -13.81
C THR A 54 -2.89 -7.46 -14.89
N SER A 55 -4.17 -7.76 -14.63
CA SER A 55 -5.28 -7.40 -15.53
C SER A 55 -5.65 -5.91 -15.50
N LEU A 56 -4.90 -5.08 -14.77
CA LEU A 56 -5.14 -3.65 -14.69
C LEU A 56 -4.85 -2.97 -16.05
N PRO A 57 -5.75 -2.11 -16.57
CA PRO A 57 -5.52 -1.43 -17.84
C PRO A 57 -4.44 -0.35 -17.75
N GLU A 58 -3.77 -0.05 -18.87
CA GLU A 58 -2.75 1.01 -19.01
C GLU A 58 -3.38 2.42 -18.98
N LYS A 59 -4.04 2.76 -17.87
CA LYS A 59 -4.76 4.04 -17.66
C LYS A 59 -4.33 4.74 -16.38
N SER A 60 -3.06 4.57 -15.96
CA SER A 60 -2.51 5.14 -14.73
C SER A 60 -2.65 6.67 -14.64
N ALA A 61 -2.40 7.38 -15.74
CA ALA A 61 -2.57 8.84 -15.80
C ALA A 61 -4.04 9.27 -15.60
N LEU A 62 -4.99 8.53 -16.19
CA LEU A 62 -6.41 8.79 -16.00
C LEU A 62 -6.83 8.53 -14.55
N ALA A 63 -6.37 7.44 -13.95
CA ALA A 63 -6.68 7.11 -12.56
C ALA A 63 -6.23 8.22 -11.61
N VAL A 64 -5.01 8.74 -11.79
CA VAL A 64 -4.49 9.86 -11.01
C VAL A 64 -5.29 11.15 -11.22
N LYS A 65 -5.70 11.44 -12.45
CA LYS A 65 -6.59 12.57 -12.74
C LYS A 65 -7.91 12.46 -11.97
N ILE A 66 -8.53 11.27 -11.96
CA ILE A 66 -9.77 11.02 -11.23
C ILE A 66 -9.57 11.19 -9.72
N LEU A 67 -8.48 10.66 -9.16
CA LEU A 67 -8.15 10.83 -7.74
C LEU A 67 -8.07 12.31 -7.34
N ASN A 68 -7.39 13.13 -8.16
CA ASN A 68 -7.24 14.56 -7.90
C ASN A 68 -8.52 15.37 -8.08
N GLN A 69 -9.42 14.91 -8.96
CA GLN A 69 -10.71 15.56 -9.19
C GLN A 69 -11.73 15.26 -8.08
N ASN A 70 -11.52 14.19 -7.30
CA ASN A 70 -12.50 13.67 -6.35
C ASN A 70 -11.91 13.40 -4.94
N PRO A 71 -11.09 14.29 -4.36
CA PRO A 71 -10.35 13.98 -3.13
C PRO A 71 -11.28 13.68 -1.94
N GLU A 72 -12.34 14.46 -1.77
CA GLU A 72 -13.30 14.28 -0.67
C GLU A 72 -14.11 12.99 -0.81
N PHE A 73 -14.55 12.67 -2.03
CA PHE A 73 -15.28 11.43 -2.30
C PHE A 73 -14.43 10.20 -1.97
N ILE A 74 -13.18 10.18 -2.43
CA ILE A 74 -12.23 9.10 -2.16
C ILE A 74 -11.91 9.03 -0.67
N ARG A 75 -11.66 10.16 -0.02
CA ARG A 75 -11.39 10.23 1.43
C ARG A 75 -12.56 9.68 2.25
N HIS A 76 -13.80 10.04 1.91
CA HIS A 76 -15.00 9.57 2.59
C HIS A 76 -15.12 8.05 2.52
N HIS A 77 -15.05 7.49 1.30
CA HIS A 77 -15.18 6.04 1.10
C HIS A 77 -14.01 5.27 1.69
N PHE A 78 -12.79 5.81 1.60
CA PHE A 78 -11.61 5.23 2.23
C PHE A 78 -11.79 5.15 3.76
N THR A 79 -12.25 6.24 4.38
CA THR A 79 -12.45 6.29 5.84
C THR A 79 -13.53 5.31 6.27
N PHE A 80 -14.64 5.25 5.53
CA PHE A 80 -15.72 4.30 5.80
C PHE A 80 -15.23 2.85 5.71
N PHE A 81 -14.59 2.50 4.59
CA PHE A 81 -14.04 1.16 4.38
C PHE A 81 -13.00 0.77 5.45
N MET A 82 -12.09 1.68 5.82
CA MET A 82 -11.09 1.38 6.84
C MET A 82 -11.71 1.13 8.22
N ASN A 83 -12.80 1.82 8.56
CA ASN A 83 -13.54 1.56 9.78
C ASN A 83 -14.19 0.17 9.76
N ASP A 84 -14.79 -0.23 8.63
CA ASP A 84 -15.36 -1.56 8.46
C ASP A 84 -14.30 -2.66 8.60
N ILE A 85 -13.13 -2.47 7.99
CA ILE A 85 -12.00 -3.40 8.10
C ILE A 85 -11.48 -3.49 9.54
N ILE A 86 -11.38 -2.37 10.26
CA ILE A 86 -10.99 -2.40 11.67
C ILE A 86 -12.01 -3.21 12.48
N GLY A 87 -13.31 -2.92 12.34
CA GLY A 87 -14.35 -3.65 13.06
C GLY A 87 -14.36 -5.14 12.72
N PHE A 88 -14.16 -5.49 11.45
CA PHE A 88 -14.02 -6.87 11.01
C PHE A 88 -12.84 -7.59 11.69
N VAL A 89 -11.64 -6.99 11.66
CA VAL A 89 -10.44 -7.57 12.28
C VAL A 89 -10.60 -7.72 13.79
N GLU A 90 -11.16 -6.72 14.48
CA GLU A 90 -11.38 -6.77 15.93
C GLU A 90 -12.35 -7.91 16.31
N ASN A 91 -13.39 -8.14 15.50
CA ASN A 91 -14.35 -9.21 15.73
C ASN A 91 -13.78 -10.62 15.43
N GLU A 92 -13.02 -10.78 14.34
CA GLU A 92 -12.49 -12.10 13.97
C GLU A 92 -11.27 -12.53 14.79
N SER A 93 -10.37 -11.59 15.13
CA SER A 93 -9.12 -11.90 15.81
C SER A 93 -9.20 -11.78 17.34
N GLY A 94 -10.23 -11.10 17.86
CA GLY A 94 -10.35 -10.74 19.28
C GLY A 94 -9.30 -9.71 19.74
N ILE A 95 -8.54 -9.11 18.82
CA ILE A 95 -7.50 -8.11 19.11
C ILE A 95 -8.07 -6.72 18.84
N VAL A 96 -8.01 -5.83 19.84
CA VAL A 96 -8.37 -4.42 19.66
C VAL A 96 -7.26 -3.68 18.91
N VAL A 97 -7.61 -3.07 17.78
CA VAL A 97 -6.67 -2.32 16.96
C VAL A 97 -6.50 -0.94 17.59
N GLN A 98 -5.28 -0.59 18.02
CA GLN A 98 -4.99 0.76 18.48
C GLN A 98 -5.13 1.75 17.32
N LYS A 99 -6.19 2.55 17.35
CA LYS A 99 -6.42 3.66 16.44
C LYS A 99 -5.40 4.77 16.74
N PRO A 100 -4.80 5.40 15.71
CA PRO A 100 -3.81 6.45 15.89
C PRO A 100 -4.37 7.73 16.52
#